data_AF-A0A377DRH4-F1
#
_entry.id   AF-A0A377DRH4-F1
#
_cell.length_a   1.000
_cell.length_b   1.000
_cell.length_c   1.000
_cell.angle_alpha   90.00
_cell.angle_beta   90.00
_cell.angle_gamma   90.00
#
_symmetry.space_group_name_H-M   'P 1'
#
loop_
_entity.id
_entity.type
_entity.pdbx_description
1 polymer ?
#
loop_
_entity_poly.entity_id
_entity_poly.type
_entity_poly.pdbx_seq_one_letter_code
_entity_poly.pdbx_strand_id
1 'polypeptide(L)'
;MIPPHERPFIPVLRQLGFSGSDEQVLEKVARQAPHWLSSVSSASPMWVANAATIAPSADTLDGKVHLTVANLNNKFHRSLEAPVTESLLKSDF
;
A
#
# COMPACT_ATOMS: atom_id res chain seq x y z
N MET A 1 8.57 13.75 5.72
CA MET A 1 8.79 13.04 4.44
C MET A 1 8.23 11.65 4.63
N ILE A 2 7.35 11.17 3.74
CA ILE A 2 6.71 9.85 3.89
C ILE A 2 7.58 8.82 3.16
N PRO A 3 8.01 7.72 3.83
CA PRO A 3 8.90 6.73 3.22
C PRO A 3 8.19 5.85 2.17
N PRO A 4 8.93 5.20 1.26
CA PRO A 4 8.36 4.22 0.35
C PRO A 4 7.87 2.97 1.08
N HIS A 5 7.02 2.17 0.42
CA HIS A 5 6.51 0.91 0.97
C HIS A 5 7.41 -0.29 0.60
N GLU A 6 7.24 -1.41 1.31
CA GLU A 6 7.83 -2.70 0.96
C GLU A 6 7.40 -3.14 -0.45
N ARG A 7 8.38 -3.41 -1.31
CA ARG A 7 8.20 -3.91 -2.69
C ARG A 7 9.37 -4.82 -3.06
N PRO A 8 9.14 -5.96 -3.76
CA PRO A 8 7.86 -6.59 -4.09
C PRO A 8 7.08 -7.02 -2.84
N PHE A 9 5.76 -6.79 -2.82
CA PHE A 9 4.94 -7.12 -1.65
C PHE A 9 4.51 -8.59 -1.66
N ILE A 10 5.34 -9.47 -1.07
CA ILE A 10 5.13 -10.93 -1.06
C ILE A 10 3.82 -11.37 -0.39
N PRO A 11 3.35 -10.75 0.71
CA PRO A 11 2.14 -11.21 1.40
C PRO A 11 0.90 -11.31 0.48
N VAL A 12 0.72 -10.40 -0.48
CA VAL A 12 -0.43 -10.49 -1.40
C VAL A 12 -0.26 -11.60 -2.44
N LEU A 13 0.97 -11.93 -2.85
CA LEU A 13 1.21 -13.10 -3.71
C LEU A 13 0.80 -14.38 -2.99
N ARG A 14 1.02 -14.45 -1.67
CA ARG A 14 0.55 -15.58 -0.85
C ARG A 14 -0.98 -15.64 -0.80
N GLN A 15 -1.65 -14.50 -0.66
CA GLN A 15 -3.12 -14.43 -0.74
C GLN A 15 -3.67 -14.86 -2.10
N LEU A 16 -2.93 -14.63 -3.18
CA LEU A 16 -3.26 -15.09 -4.54
C LEU A 16 -2.99 -16.59 -4.77
N GLY A 17 -2.53 -17.32 -3.76
CA GLY A 17 -2.36 -18.77 -3.79
C GLY A 17 -0.93 -19.28 -3.98
N PHE A 18 0.08 -18.40 -4.06
CA PHE A 18 1.47 -18.80 -4.16
C PHE A 18 2.08 -19.12 -2.78
N SER A 19 2.80 -20.23 -2.64
CA SER A 19 3.35 -20.69 -1.35
C SER A 19 4.83 -21.09 -1.44
N GLY A 20 5.51 -21.15 -0.30
CA GLY A 20 6.97 -21.42 -0.19
C GLY A 20 7.72 -20.34 0.58
N SER A 21 9.05 -20.30 0.49
CA SER A 21 9.84 -19.13 0.91
C SER A 21 9.55 -17.92 0.01
N ASP A 22 10.00 -16.73 0.38
CA ASP A 22 9.77 -15.52 -0.43
C ASP A 22 10.39 -15.65 -1.82
N GLU A 23 11.59 -16.24 -1.92
CA GLU A 23 12.26 -16.52 -3.19
C GLU A 23 11.49 -17.53 -4.03
N GLN A 24 10.94 -18.58 -3.41
CA GLN A 24 10.12 -19.58 -4.09
C GLN A 24 8.80 -18.99 -4.59
N VAL A 25 8.17 -18.10 -3.81
CA VAL A 25 6.97 -17.39 -4.23
C VAL A 25 7.29 -16.50 -5.43
N LEU A 26 8.37 -15.72 -5.38
CA LEU A 26 8.81 -14.88 -6.50
C LEU A 26 9.07 -15.71 -7.76
N GLU A 27 9.79 -16.83 -7.64
CA GLU A 27 10.08 -17.71 -8.76
C GLU A 27 8.81 -18.30 -9.38
N LYS A 28 7.89 -18.80 -8.55
CA LYS A 28 6.61 -19.36 -9.02
C LYS A 28 5.78 -18.32 -9.74
N VAL A 29 5.67 -17.11 -9.20
CA VAL A 29 4.92 -16.02 -9.83
C VAL A 29 5.58 -15.59 -11.14
N ALA A 30 6.90 -15.45 -11.17
CA ALA A 30 7.65 -15.11 -12.37
C ALA A 30 7.40 -16.10 -13.52
N ARG A 31 7.30 -17.39 -13.21
CA ARG A 31 7.06 -18.44 -14.21
C ARG A 31 5.59 -18.62 -14.59
N GLN A 32 4.68 -18.54 -13.62
CA GLN A 32 3.28 -18.93 -13.81
C GLN A 32 2.37 -17.73 -14.13
N ALA A 33 2.63 -16.56 -13.54
CA ALA A 33 1.79 -15.38 -13.68
C ALA A 33 2.58 -14.06 -13.51
N PRO A 34 3.54 -13.75 -14.40
CA PRO A 34 4.48 -12.65 -14.23
C PRO A 34 3.84 -11.25 -14.14
N HIS A 35 2.61 -11.08 -14.66
CA HIS A 35 1.87 -9.82 -14.57
C HIS A 35 1.57 -9.39 -13.12
N TRP A 36 1.50 -10.34 -12.17
CA TRP A 36 1.36 -10.02 -10.76
C TRP A 36 2.62 -9.36 -10.17
N LEU A 37 3.82 -9.70 -10.66
CA LEU A 37 5.06 -9.10 -10.16
C LEU A 37 5.06 -7.58 -10.33
N SER A 38 4.63 -7.09 -11.50
CA SER A 38 4.50 -5.65 -11.74
C SER A 38 3.48 -5.01 -10.80
N SER A 39 2.34 -5.68 -10.60
CA SER A 39 1.26 -5.21 -9.73
C SER A 39 1.69 -5.07 -8.27
N VAL A 40 2.55 -5.95 -7.77
CA VAL A 40 3.00 -5.96 -6.35
C VAL A 40 4.34 -5.26 -6.14
N SER A 41 4.99 -4.77 -7.21
CA SER A 41 6.30 -4.10 -7.14
C SER A 41 6.22 -2.62 -7.54
N SER A 42 5.02 -2.08 -7.74
CA SER A 42 4.84 -0.68 -8.11
C SER A 42 5.29 0.28 -7.00
N ALA A 43 6.03 1.33 -7.39
CA ALA A 43 6.41 2.46 -6.54
C ALA A 43 5.28 3.51 -6.40
N SER A 44 4.03 3.16 -6.73
CA SER A 44 2.87 4.06 -6.66
C SER A 44 2.61 4.79 -5.32
N PRO A 45 3.01 4.28 -4.14
CA PRO A 45 2.88 5.04 -2.89
C PRO A 45 3.62 6.39 -2.90
N MET A 46 4.58 6.60 -3.80
CA MET A 46 5.28 7.89 -3.94
C MET A 46 4.34 9.06 -4.22
N TRP A 47 3.17 8.80 -4.83
CA TRP A 47 2.14 9.81 -5.08
C TRP A 47 1.27 10.01 -3.84
N VAL A 48 1.86 10.62 -2.81
CA VAL A 48 1.26 10.84 -1.49
C VAL A 48 0.03 11.74 -1.51
N ALA A 49 -0.21 12.49 -2.60
CA ALA A 49 -1.46 13.22 -2.82
C ALA A 49 -2.70 12.32 -2.80
N ASN A 50 -2.52 11.01 -2.98
CA ASN A 50 -3.59 10.03 -2.91
C ASN A 50 -3.58 9.20 -1.61
N ALA A 51 -2.66 9.45 -0.67
CA ALA A 51 -2.51 8.62 0.53
C ALA A 51 -3.71 8.76 1.48
N ALA A 52 -4.17 10.00 1.69
CA ALA A 52 -5.25 10.32 2.60
C ALA A 52 -5.94 11.64 2.23
N THR A 53 -7.12 11.87 2.79
CA THR A 53 -7.75 13.19 2.87
C THR A 53 -7.48 13.77 4.26
N ILE A 54 -7.09 15.03 4.31
CA ILE A 54 -6.73 15.74 5.54
C ILE A 54 -7.82 16.77 5.84
N ALA A 55 -8.29 16.80 7.08
CA ALA A 55 -9.09 17.89 7.63
C ALA A 55 -8.25 18.67 8.66
N PRO A 56 -7.93 19.95 8.41
CA PRO A 56 -7.26 20.81 9.38
C PRO A 56 -8.10 20.96 10.66
N SER A 57 -7.43 21.22 11.80
CA SER A 57 -8.13 21.40 13.07
C SER A 57 -9.16 22.52 13.04
N ALA A 58 -8.90 23.60 12.29
CA ALA A 58 -9.81 24.73 12.10
C ALA A 58 -11.17 24.33 11.46
N ASP A 59 -11.21 23.20 10.75
CA ASP A 59 -12.39 22.73 10.00
C ASP A 59 -13.08 21.53 10.67
N THR A 60 -12.65 21.11 11.87
CA THR A 60 -13.10 19.88 12.54
C THR A 60 -13.82 20.17 13.85
N LEU A 61 -14.82 19.34 14.18
CA LEU A 61 -15.70 19.56 15.33
C LEU A 61 -14.99 19.47 16.69
N ASP A 62 -13.92 18.68 16.78
CA ASP A 62 -13.15 18.47 18.01
C ASP A 62 -11.84 19.27 18.05
N GLY A 63 -11.60 20.13 17.03
CA GLY A 63 -10.40 20.95 16.93
C GLY A 63 -9.11 20.14 16.73
N LYS A 64 -9.18 18.91 16.23
CA LYS A 64 -8.02 18.05 15.94
C LYS A 64 -7.75 17.94 14.45
N VAL A 65 -6.51 17.63 14.07
CA VAL A 65 -6.24 17.27 12.68
C VAL A 65 -6.73 15.84 12.44
N HIS A 66 -7.55 15.63 11.41
CA HIS A 66 -8.01 14.29 11.03
C HIS A 66 -7.41 13.87 9.70
N LEU A 67 -6.94 12.62 9.63
CA LEU A 67 -6.43 12.00 8.42
C LEU A 67 -7.26 10.75 8.13
N THR A 68 -7.90 10.69 6.96
CA THR A 68 -8.65 9.51 6.50
C THR A 68 -7.92 8.86 5.34
N VAL A 69 -7.41 7.64 5.53
CA VAL A 69 -6.66 6.89 4.50
C VAL A 69 -7.55 6.56 3.31
N ALA A 70 -7.03 6.77 2.09
CA ALA A 70 -7.73 6.40 0.88
C ALA A 70 -7.56 4.90 0.58
N ASN A 71 -8.65 4.20 0.25
CA ASN A 71 -8.59 2.76 -0.06
C ASN A 71 -8.02 2.45 -1.45
N LEU A 72 -7.99 3.44 -2.35
CA LEU A 72 -7.47 3.35 -3.72
C LEU A 72 -8.00 2.15 -4.53
N ASN A 73 -9.25 1.75 -4.27
CA ASN A 73 -9.85 0.49 -4.73
C ASN A 73 -9.88 0.32 -6.27
N ASN A 74 -9.93 1.42 -7.03
CA ASN A 74 -10.03 1.35 -8.50
C ASN A 74 -8.83 0.63 -9.16
N LYS A 75 -7.65 0.69 -8.55
CA LYS A 75 -6.41 0.11 -9.11
C LYS A 75 -5.84 -0.88 -8.12
N PHE A 76 -5.80 -2.17 -8.50
CA PHE A 76 -5.32 -3.24 -7.62
C PHE A 76 -3.96 -2.93 -6.98
N HIS A 77 -2.94 -2.58 -7.77
CA HIS A 77 -1.60 -2.25 -7.27
C HIS A 77 -1.57 -1.11 -6.24
N ARG A 78 -2.56 -0.20 -6.31
CA ARG A 78 -2.74 0.89 -5.36
C ARG A 78 -3.59 0.55 -4.16
N SER A 79 -4.56 -0.35 -4.30
CA SER A 79 -5.37 -0.84 -3.18
C SER A 79 -4.54 -1.55 -2.09
N LEU A 80 -3.33 -2.02 -2.44
CA LEU A 80 -2.35 -2.59 -1.51
C LEU A 80 -1.69 -1.54 -0.60
N GLU A 81 -1.84 -0.25 -0.90
CA GLU A 81 -1.16 0.83 -0.19
C GLU A 81 -1.77 1.06 1.20
N ALA A 82 -3.10 1.01 1.32
CA ALA A 82 -3.84 1.53 2.47
C ALA A 82 -3.37 1.01 3.84
N PRO A 83 -3.11 -0.30 4.07
CA PRO A 83 -2.68 -0.77 5.38
C PRO A 83 -1.29 -0.24 5.80
N VAL A 84 -0.37 -0.14 4.84
CA VAL A 84 0.98 0.39 5.09
C VAL A 84 0.94 1.90 5.25
N THR A 85 0.16 2.59 4.42
CA THR A 85 -0.07 4.04 4.54
C THR A 85 -0.65 4.40 5.91
N GLU A 86 -1.64 3.65 6.40
CA GLU A 86 -2.20 3.87 7.74
C GLU A 86 -1.14 3.73 8.83
N SER A 87 -0.30 2.69 8.73
CA SER A 87 0.78 2.45 9.69
C SER A 87 1.81 3.59 9.71
N LEU A 88 2.18 4.10 8.53
CA LEU A 88 3.10 5.24 8.40
C LEU A 88 2.49 6.55 8.92
N LEU A 89 1.23 6.82 8.62
CA LEU A 89 0.57 8.03 9.13
C LEU A 89 0.43 8.01 10.66
N LYS A 90 0.16 6.84 11.25
CA LYS A 90 0.10 6.67 12.71
C LYS A 90 1.47 6.74 13.40
N SER A 91 2.57 6.51 12.69
CA SER A 91 3.91 6.66 13.27
C SER A 91 4.42 8.09 13.24
N ASP A 92 3.95 8.89 12.28
CA ASP A 92 4.46 10.24 12.03
C ASP A 92 3.63 11.33 12.72
N PHE A 93 2.35 11.06 13.06
CA PHE A 93 1.39 12.01 13.63
C PHE A 93 0.67 11.43 14.86
#